data_AF-A0A346SLK2-F1
#
_entry.id   AF-A0A346SLK2-F1
#
_cell.length_a   1.000
_cell.length_b   1.000
_cell.length_c   1.000
_cell.angle_alpha   90.00
_cell.angle_beta   90.00
_cell.angle_gamma   90.00
#
_symmetry.space_group_name_H-M   'P 1'
#
loop_
_entity.id
_entity.type
_entity.pdbx_description
1 polymer ?
#
loop_
_entity_poly.entity_id
_entity_poly.type
_entity_poly.pdbx_seq_one_letter_code
_entity_poly.pdbx_strand_id
1 'polypeptide(L)'
;MSFDLMSYQPRGDKKNSDFFNEYLPKIYQRRTSSGVTDQVGAMKAIIIQVEPGALFDTMVELYVMTPYRHTASYLGQTHRFSVLHSHPDYPALILMAPLSPGFEDFIPRINRMYPLARNMPQTRYVGEVFAASDLDALTGALEDQNIRFEYSGDTENPFYTSDGFRFTTPSDFTCNRVGYSPHDFNDTDSLGLGDRVLLSNTEQARLERAAAFGTESRIAPLMLGIDHLATRVLAGEREDAILEFLTMVPYYFWGAYNIFDMNSSTNVNRSGNVDDDKKSPAKVFTANNTPSFVNSFAKLPMPTEDFVRNFGRRLHHMAVEIQDGDHGAGEKNVDFVVNTLKDKGVPFLAHVVGECKDDPNLKQIFSKHSKHTLLITEYIERCHKYDGFFTKDNVAALTAAAGQDEQYQHGHVFD
;
A
#
# COMPACT_ATOMS: atom_id res chain seq x y z
N MET A 1 -3.19 -21.00 17.75
CA MET A 1 -3.18 -20.22 19.01
C MET A 1 -3.65 -18.82 18.64
N SER A 2 -4.70 -18.31 19.29
CA SER A 2 -5.17 -16.93 19.03
C SER A 2 -4.14 -15.94 19.60
N PHE A 3 -3.74 -14.96 18.80
CA PHE A 3 -2.84 -13.89 19.22
C PHE A 3 -3.50 -13.05 20.33
N ASP A 4 -2.85 -12.91 21.49
CA ASP A 4 -3.39 -12.11 22.60
C ASP A 4 -3.06 -10.61 22.41
N LEU A 5 -4.04 -9.89 21.87
CA LEU A 5 -3.96 -8.46 21.60
C LEU A 5 -3.76 -7.61 22.86
N MET A 6 -4.29 -8.05 24.01
CA MET A 6 -4.37 -7.22 25.21
C MET A 6 -3.08 -7.27 26.03
N SER A 7 -2.32 -8.36 25.94
CA SER A 7 -1.01 -8.48 26.62
C SER A 7 0.18 -8.11 25.73
N TYR A 8 -0.02 -8.01 24.41
CA TYR A 8 1.03 -7.65 23.47
C TYR A 8 1.66 -6.30 23.81
N GLN A 9 3.00 -6.27 23.83
CA GLN A 9 3.78 -5.05 24.04
C GLN A 9 4.29 -4.53 22.69
N PRO A 10 3.86 -3.33 22.25
CA PRO A 10 4.37 -2.74 21.02
C PRO A 10 5.88 -2.58 21.03
N ARG A 11 6.52 -2.89 19.89
CA ARG A 11 7.96 -2.80 19.70
C ARG A 11 8.40 -1.38 19.28
N GLY A 12 9.71 -1.14 19.35
CA GLY A 12 10.33 0.11 18.93
C GLY A 12 10.45 1.14 20.05
N ASP A 13 10.84 2.37 19.70
CA ASP A 13 11.25 3.40 20.66
C ASP A 13 10.40 4.68 20.59
N LYS A 14 9.43 4.74 19.67
CA LYS A 14 8.54 5.89 19.58
C LYS A 14 7.49 5.82 20.70
N LYS A 15 7.49 6.83 21.56
CA LYS A 15 6.43 7.02 22.55
C LYS A 15 5.14 7.47 21.86
N ASN A 16 4.04 6.77 22.12
CA ASN A 16 2.69 7.17 21.67
C ASN A 16 2.07 8.16 22.64
N SER A 17 1.10 8.95 22.16
CA SER A 17 0.35 9.88 23.03
C SER A 17 -0.53 9.15 24.05
N ASP A 18 -0.94 9.89 25.08
CA ASP A 18 -1.89 9.38 26.09
C ASP A 18 -3.23 9.02 25.45
N PHE A 19 -3.69 9.80 24.46
CA PHE A 19 -4.88 9.50 23.66
C PHE A 19 -4.76 8.13 23.00
N PHE A 20 -3.66 7.86 22.30
CA PHE A 20 -3.47 6.58 21.64
C PHE A 20 -3.45 5.41 22.62
N ASN A 21 -2.72 5.55 23.74
CA ASN A 21 -2.63 4.51 24.77
C ASN A 21 -3.98 4.26 25.47
N GLU A 22 -4.83 5.28 25.59
CA GLU A 22 -6.17 5.15 26.15
C GLU A 22 -7.12 4.40 25.21
N TYR A 23 -7.13 4.75 23.91
CA TYR A 23 -8.15 4.27 22.97
C TYR A 23 -7.79 2.97 22.26
N LEU A 24 -6.51 2.66 22.06
CA LEU A 24 -6.09 1.40 21.43
C LEU A 24 -6.71 0.15 22.09
N PRO A 25 -6.59 -0.08 23.42
CA PRO A 25 -7.21 -1.25 24.05
C PRO A 25 -8.74 -1.22 24.01
N LYS A 26 -9.36 -0.04 24.05
CA LYS A 26 -10.83 0.10 23.94
C LYS A 26 -11.32 -0.32 22.56
N ILE A 27 -10.60 0.04 21.50
CA ILE A 27 -10.90 -0.39 20.13
C ILE A 27 -10.78 -1.91 20.01
N TYR A 28 -9.73 -2.50 20.58
CA TYR A 28 -9.57 -3.96 20.56
C TYR A 28 -10.73 -4.69 21.23
N GLN A 29 -11.14 -4.21 22.40
CA GLN A 29 -12.31 -4.74 23.11
C GLN A 29 -13.60 -4.55 22.31
N ARG A 30 -13.80 -3.36 21.73
CA ARG A 30 -15.00 -3.04 20.95
C ARG A 30 -15.15 -3.92 19.71
N ARG A 31 -14.06 -4.18 18.96
CA ARG A 31 -14.09 -5.08 17.79
C ARG A 31 -14.48 -6.50 18.16
N THR A 32 -13.97 -6.96 19.31
CA THR A 32 -14.33 -8.27 19.85
C THR A 32 -15.81 -8.31 20.24
N SER A 33 -16.29 -7.34 21.01
CA SER A 33 -17.68 -7.34 21.50
C SER A 33 -18.73 -7.04 20.43
N SER A 34 -18.36 -6.34 19.36
CA SER A 34 -19.23 -6.07 18.19
C SER A 34 -19.17 -7.16 17.13
N GLY A 35 -18.30 -8.17 17.28
CA GLY A 35 -18.14 -9.26 16.32
C GLY A 35 -17.32 -8.90 15.07
N VAL A 36 -16.78 -7.69 14.94
CA VAL A 36 -15.91 -7.28 13.82
C VAL A 36 -14.69 -8.20 13.70
N THR A 37 -14.10 -8.61 14.84
CA THR A 37 -12.94 -9.51 14.86
C THR A 37 -13.19 -10.86 14.20
N ASP A 38 -14.40 -11.40 14.34
CA ASP A 38 -14.77 -12.72 13.80
C ASP A 38 -15.30 -12.61 12.37
N GLN A 39 -15.88 -11.47 12.00
CA GLN A 39 -16.48 -11.26 10.69
C GLN A 39 -15.46 -10.90 9.60
N VAL A 40 -14.36 -10.23 9.96
CA VAL A 40 -13.35 -9.73 9.01
C VAL A 40 -12.15 -10.68 8.95
N GLY A 41 -11.81 -11.13 7.75
CA GLY A 41 -10.66 -11.99 7.47
C GLY A 41 -9.44 -11.24 6.95
N ALA A 42 -8.54 -11.99 6.30
CA ALA A 42 -7.34 -11.45 5.66
C ALA A 42 -7.68 -10.52 4.48
N MET A 43 -6.72 -9.66 4.12
CA MET A 43 -6.78 -8.86 2.89
C MET A 43 -6.91 -9.78 1.66
N LYS A 44 -7.80 -9.41 0.74
CA LYS A 44 -8.09 -10.16 -0.49
C LYS A 44 -7.77 -9.39 -1.76
N ALA A 45 -7.78 -8.06 -1.71
CA ALA A 45 -7.34 -7.25 -2.85
C ALA A 45 -6.73 -5.92 -2.43
N ILE A 46 -5.91 -5.39 -3.32
CA ILE A 46 -5.31 -4.06 -3.30
C ILE A 46 -5.78 -3.37 -4.58
N ILE A 47 -6.38 -2.18 -4.47
CA ILE A 47 -7.00 -1.49 -5.61
C ILE A 47 -6.20 -0.24 -5.97
N ILE A 48 -5.84 -0.13 -7.25
CA ILE A 48 -5.11 1.02 -7.79
C ILE A 48 -5.90 1.55 -9.00
N GLN A 49 -6.27 2.83 -8.93
CA GLN A 49 -6.79 3.54 -10.09
C GLN A 49 -5.63 4.20 -10.85
N VAL A 50 -5.64 4.10 -12.18
CA VAL A 50 -4.66 4.74 -13.06
C VAL A 50 -5.35 5.55 -14.15
N GLU A 51 -4.59 6.38 -14.87
CA GLU A 51 -5.13 7.10 -16.03
C GLU A 51 -5.77 6.15 -17.06
N PRO A 52 -6.82 6.57 -17.80
CA PRO A 52 -7.50 5.76 -18.82
C PRO A 52 -6.58 5.05 -19.80
N GLY A 53 -5.48 5.71 -20.21
CA GLY A 53 -4.49 5.17 -21.15
C GLY A 53 -3.37 4.35 -20.51
N ALA A 54 -3.28 4.30 -19.18
CA ALA A 54 -2.15 3.70 -18.47
C ALA A 54 -2.39 2.25 -18.03
N LEU A 55 -3.63 1.73 -18.09
CA LEU A 55 -3.99 0.42 -17.53
C LEU A 55 -3.09 -0.72 -18.03
N PHE A 56 -2.92 -0.84 -19.34
CA PHE A 56 -2.13 -1.92 -19.92
C PHE A 56 -0.64 -1.77 -19.65
N ASP A 57 -0.10 -0.55 -19.79
CA ASP A 57 1.32 -0.30 -19.52
C ASP A 57 1.68 -0.50 -18.04
N THR A 58 0.73 -0.22 -17.13
CA THR A 58 0.86 -0.58 -15.71
C THR A 58 1.02 -2.08 -15.51
N MET A 59 0.22 -2.91 -16.21
CA MET A 59 0.38 -4.37 -16.13
C MET A 59 1.76 -4.83 -16.63
N VAL A 60 2.27 -4.23 -17.71
CA VAL A 60 3.61 -4.53 -18.23
C VAL A 60 4.70 -4.16 -17.20
N GLU A 61 4.58 -3.00 -16.56
CA GLU A 61 5.50 -2.58 -15.49
C GLU A 61 5.47 -3.56 -14.30
N LEU A 62 4.27 -3.95 -13.86
CA LEU A 62 4.10 -4.92 -12.76
C LEU A 62 4.67 -6.30 -13.10
N TYR A 63 4.60 -6.75 -14.35
CA TYR A 63 5.22 -8.02 -14.77
C TYR A 63 6.74 -8.02 -14.62
N VAL A 64 7.37 -6.86 -14.84
CA VAL A 64 8.81 -6.68 -14.72
C VAL A 64 9.23 -6.54 -13.26
N MET A 65 8.46 -5.77 -12.48
CA MET A 65 8.87 -5.31 -11.15
C MET A 65 8.28 -6.12 -9.98
N THR A 66 7.33 -7.02 -10.24
CA THR A 66 6.60 -7.75 -9.20
C THR A 66 6.27 -9.19 -9.65
N PRO A 67 5.84 -10.08 -8.73
CA PRO A 67 5.39 -11.43 -9.09
C PRO A 67 3.97 -11.48 -9.66
N TYR A 68 3.25 -10.36 -9.75
CA TYR A 68 1.84 -10.35 -10.17
C TYR A 68 1.66 -10.58 -11.66
N ARG A 69 0.70 -11.45 -12.01
CA ARG A 69 0.37 -11.83 -13.39
C ARG A 69 -1.11 -11.65 -13.65
N HIS A 70 -1.43 -11.16 -14.84
CA HIS A 70 -2.80 -10.95 -15.32
C HIS A 70 -3.57 -12.27 -15.32
N THR A 71 -4.80 -12.20 -14.80
CA THR A 71 -5.74 -13.32 -14.77
C THR A 71 -6.96 -13.01 -15.63
N ALA A 72 -7.50 -11.79 -15.51
CA ALA A 72 -8.74 -11.40 -16.15
C ALA A 72 -8.81 -9.88 -16.34
N SER A 73 -9.54 -9.45 -17.38
CA SER A 73 -9.92 -8.05 -17.56
C SER A 73 -11.42 -7.95 -17.81
N TYR A 74 -11.99 -6.84 -17.37
CA TYR A 74 -13.43 -6.57 -17.43
C TYR A 74 -13.71 -5.15 -17.89
N LEU A 75 -14.86 -4.98 -18.53
CA LEU A 75 -15.44 -3.70 -18.88
C LEU A 75 -16.67 -3.46 -18.02
N GLY A 76 -16.52 -2.64 -16.99
CA GLY A 76 -17.64 -2.15 -16.19
C GLY A 76 -18.30 -0.93 -16.83
N GLN A 77 -19.25 -0.35 -16.09
CA GLN A 77 -20.04 0.79 -16.59
C GLN A 77 -19.21 2.06 -16.78
N THR A 78 -18.28 2.33 -15.85
CA THR A 78 -17.47 3.57 -15.85
C THR A 78 -15.97 3.31 -15.90
N HIS A 79 -15.53 2.07 -15.69
CA HIS A 79 -14.12 1.69 -15.62
C HIS A 79 -13.84 0.39 -16.39
N ARG A 80 -12.60 0.27 -16.88
CA ARG A 80 -11.98 -1.03 -17.19
C ARG A 80 -11.26 -1.53 -15.96
N PHE A 81 -11.29 -2.85 -15.77
CA PHE A 81 -10.60 -3.53 -14.69
C PHE A 81 -9.62 -4.55 -15.25
N SER A 82 -8.50 -4.74 -14.56
CA SER A 82 -7.60 -5.88 -14.73
C SER A 82 -7.26 -6.44 -13.37
N VAL A 83 -7.46 -7.75 -13.20
CA VAL A 83 -7.15 -8.49 -11.99
C VAL A 83 -5.85 -9.26 -12.20
N LEU A 84 -4.91 -9.11 -11.27
CA LEU A 84 -3.62 -9.79 -11.28
C LEU A 84 -3.41 -10.57 -9.97
N HIS A 85 -2.78 -11.73 -10.07
CA HIS A 85 -2.42 -12.57 -8.93
C HIS A 85 -0.93 -12.91 -8.96
N SER A 86 -0.32 -13.00 -7.78
CA SER A 86 1.02 -13.56 -7.59
C SER A 86 0.96 -14.97 -7.01
N HIS A 87 0.00 -15.22 -6.11
CA HIS A 87 -0.27 -16.49 -5.45
C HIS A 87 -1.75 -16.55 -5.03
N PRO A 88 -2.40 -17.73 -5.00
CA PRO A 88 -3.83 -17.83 -4.64
C PRO A 88 -4.20 -17.38 -3.22
N ASP A 89 -3.24 -17.47 -2.28
CA ASP A 89 -3.44 -17.05 -0.89
C ASP A 89 -3.11 -15.58 -0.62
N TYR A 90 -2.53 -14.87 -1.61
CA TYR A 90 -2.13 -13.47 -1.45
C TYR A 90 -3.19 -12.54 -2.03
N PRO A 91 -3.27 -11.27 -1.57
CA PRO A 91 -4.20 -10.33 -2.14
C PRO A 91 -3.98 -10.14 -3.63
N ALA A 92 -5.07 -10.13 -4.39
CA ALA A 92 -5.07 -9.74 -5.80
C ALA A 92 -4.69 -8.26 -5.95
N LEU A 93 -4.08 -7.89 -7.07
CA LEU A 93 -4.03 -6.49 -7.50
C LEU A 93 -5.17 -6.25 -8.48
N ILE A 94 -6.07 -5.32 -8.15
CA ILE A 94 -7.11 -4.84 -9.05
C ILE A 94 -6.67 -3.48 -9.56
N LEU A 95 -6.29 -3.44 -10.84
CA LEU A 95 -6.10 -2.19 -11.55
C LEU A 95 -7.42 -1.76 -12.14
N MET A 96 -7.76 -0.48 -12.00
CA MET A 96 -8.91 0.10 -12.67
C MET A 96 -8.54 1.40 -13.36
N ALA A 97 -9.20 1.68 -14.48
CA ALA A 97 -8.99 2.91 -15.23
C ALA A 97 -10.35 3.42 -15.74
N PRO A 98 -10.69 4.70 -15.54
CA PRO A 98 -11.94 5.24 -16.06
C PRO A 98 -12.03 5.09 -17.58
N LEU A 99 -13.23 4.90 -18.11
CA LEU A 99 -13.46 4.83 -19.56
C LEU A 99 -13.28 6.17 -20.28
N SER A 100 -13.35 7.27 -19.52
CA SER A 100 -13.22 8.63 -20.04
C SER A 100 -12.22 9.44 -19.22
N PRO A 101 -11.32 10.22 -19.84
CA PRO A 101 -10.47 11.19 -19.15
C PRO A 101 -11.27 12.23 -18.35
N GLY A 102 -12.51 12.51 -18.76
CA GLY A 102 -13.41 13.45 -18.09
C GLY A 102 -14.27 12.83 -16.99
N PHE A 103 -14.00 11.59 -16.57
CA PHE A 103 -14.66 11.00 -15.41
C PHE A 103 -14.32 11.81 -14.15
N GLU A 104 -15.33 12.19 -13.38
CA GLU A 104 -15.15 13.01 -12.18
C GLU A 104 -15.73 12.28 -10.97
N ASP A 105 -14.89 11.98 -9.99
CA ASP A 105 -15.33 11.49 -8.68
C ASP A 105 -14.46 12.12 -7.57
N PHE A 106 -14.38 11.48 -6.40
CA PHE A 106 -13.51 11.93 -5.32
C PHE A 106 -12.01 12.01 -5.73
N ILE A 107 -11.49 11.05 -6.49
CA ILE A 107 -10.06 10.89 -6.80
C ILE A 107 -9.49 12.05 -7.64
N PRO A 108 -10.04 12.41 -8.82
CA PRO A 108 -9.54 13.51 -9.60
C PRO A 108 -9.82 14.87 -8.94
N ARG A 109 -10.83 14.99 -8.07
CA ARG A 109 -11.04 16.19 -7.27
C ARG A 109 -9.94 16.38 -6.23
N ILE A 110 -9.64 15.34 -5.43
CA ILE A 110 -8.58 15.42 -4.41
C ILE A 110 -7.21 15.60 -5.07
N ASN A 111 -6.90 14.83 -6.12
CA ASN A 111 -5.59 14.87 -6.77
C ASN A 111 -5.27 16.24 -7.38
N ARG A 112 -6.27 16.95 -7.94
CA ARG A 112 -6.07 18.28 -8.52
C ARG A 112 -5.73 19.37 -7.51
N MET A 113 -6.01 19.15 -6.23
CA MET A 113 -5.63 20.09 -5.16
C MET A 113 -4.13 20.07 -4.85
N TYR A 114 -3.40 19.03 -5.27
CA TYR A 114 -2.01 18.81 -4.90
C TYR A 114 -1.06 18.96 -6.10
N PRO A 115 0.05 19.70 -5.97
CA PRO A 115 0.86 20.15 -7.11
C PRO A 115 1.49 19.03 -7.92
N LEU A 116 1.94 17.94 -7.28
CA LEU A 116 2.56 16.80 -7.98
C LEU A 116 1.55 15.72 -8.39
N ALA A 117 0.39 15.64 -7.73
CA ALA A 117 -0.66 14.70 -8.13
C ALA A 117 -1.56 15.23 -9.26
N ARG A 118 -1.69 16.55 -9.44
CA ARG A 118 -2.67 17.15 -10.37
C ARG A 118 -2.49 16.77 -11.85
N ASN A 119 -1.27 16.39 -12.26
CA ASN A 119 -0.97 16.02 -13.64
C ASN A 119 -1.41 14.60 -13.99
N MET A 120 -1.73 13.79 -12.99
CA MET A 120 -2.30 12.45 -13.14
C MET A 120 -3.55 12.36 -12.24
N PRO A 121 -4.61 13.12 -12.58
CA PRO A 121 -5.74 13.31 -11.68
C PRO A 121 -6.49 12.00 -11.40
N GLN A 122 -6.49 11.02 -12.29
CA GLN A 122 -7.16 9.74 -12.05
C GLN A 122 -6.29 8.75 -11.27
N THR A 123 -5.00 9.00 -11.17
CA THR A 123 -4.05 8.03 -10.65
C THR A 123 -3.94 8.09 -9.14
N ARG A 124 -4.36 7.02 -8.47
CA ARG A 124 -4.31 6.93 -7.02
C ARG A 124 -4.42 5.48 -6.55
N TYR A 125 -3.69 5.17 -5.49
CA TYR A 125 -4.08 4.10 -4.60
C TYR A 125 -5.49 4.32 -4.03
N VAL A 126 -6.39 3.36 -4.19
CA VAL A 126 -7.77 3.48 -3.72
C VAL A 126 -7.89 2.96 -2.29
N GLY A 127 -7.35 1.78 -2.01
CA GLY A 127 -7.59 1.07 -0.76
C GLY A 127 -7.43 -0.44 -0.90
N GLU A 128 -7.76 -1.15 0.16
CA GLU A 128 -7.74 -2.61 0.25
C GLU A 128 -9.16 -3.17 0.38
N VAL A 129 -9.34 -4.44 0.00
CA VAL A 129 -10.55 -5.22 0.31
C VAL A 129 -10.18 -6.36 1.25
N PHE A 130 -10.93 -6.53 2.32
CA PHE A 130 -10.80 -7.63 3.27
C PHE A 130 -11.91 -8.66 3.08
N ALA A 131 -11.62 -9.92 3.38
CA ALA A 131 -12.65 -10.94 3.43
C ALA A 131 -13.68 -10.58 4.51
N ALA A 132 -14.96 -10.80 4.23
CA ALA A 132 -16.02 -10.65 5.20
C ALA A 132 -17.08 -11.74 5.03
N SER A 133 -17.65 -12.23 6.13
CA SER A 133 -18.64 -13.30 6.11
C SER A 133 -20.08 -12.80 5.98
N ASP A 134 -20.43 -11.71 6.66
CA ASP A 134 -21.75 -11.07 6.60
C ASP A 134 -21.56 -9.56 6.45
N LEU A 135 -21.87 -9.04 5.25
CA LEU A 135 -21.65 -7.63 4.92
C LEU A 135 -22.62 -6.70 5.66
N ASP A 136 -23.87 -7.10 5.84
CA ASP A 136 -24.89 -6.22 6.42
C ASP A 136 -24.71 -6.13 7.95
N ALA A 137 -24.41 -7.26 8.61
CA ALA A 137 -24.08 -7.26 10.03
C ALA A 137 -22.79 -6.47 10.31
N LEU A 138 -21.76 -6.64 9.49
CA LEU A 138 -20.49 -5.90 9.62
C LEU A 138 -20.69 -4.40 9.40
N THR A 139 -21.40 -4.01 8.34
CA THR A 139 -21.68 -2.61 8.04
C THR A 139 -22.45 -1.97 9.20
N GLY A 140 -23.54 -2.58 9.68
CA GLY A 140 -24.29 -2.05 10.81
C GLY A 140 -23.43 -1.92 12.09
N ALA A 141 -22.62 -2.94 12.38
CA ALA A 141 -21.73 -2.93 13.53
C ALA A 141 -20.67 -1.82 13.47
N LEU A 142 -20.19 -1.46 12.27
CA LEU A 142 -19.19 -0.40 12.03
C LEU A 142 -19.81 1.00 11.95
N GLU A 143 -21.03 1.12 11.41
CA GLU A 143 -21.79 2.39 11.40
C GLU A 143 -22.15 2.85 12.82
N ASP A 144 -22.50 1.92 13.71
CA ASP A 144 -22.65 2.19 15.16
C ASP A 144 -21.35 2.72 15.80
N GLN A 145 -20.20 2.58 15.13
CA GLN A 145 -18.89 3.10 15.54
C GLN A 145 -18.49 4.36 14.77
N ASN A 146 -19.40 4.95 14.00
CA ASN A 146 -19.21 6.13 13.14
C ASN A 146 -18.30 5.90 11.93
N ILE A 147 -18.13 4.65 11.49
CA ILE A 147 -17.53 4.38 10.17
C ILE A 147 -18.62 4.56 9.12
N ARG A 148 -18.32 5.34 8.09
CA ARG A 148 -19.28 5.65 7.01
C ARG A 148 -19.01 4.78 5.78
N PHE A 149 -20.07 4.35 5.12
CA PHE A 149 -20.01 3.56 3.89
C PHE A 149 -20.52 4.34 2.67
N GLU A 150 -20.05 3.95 1.51
CA GLU A 150 -20.56 4.42 0.22
C GLU A 150 -21.85 3.64 -0.10
N TYR A 151 -22.93 4.35 -0.41
CA TYR A 151 -24.18 3.76 -0.89
C TYR A 151 -24.48 4.17 -2.32
N SER A 152 -25.37 3.42 -2.98
CA SER A 152 -25.81 3.75 -4.34
C SER A 152 -26.38 5.17 -4.37
N GLY A 153 -25.82 6.01 -5.23
CA GLY A 153 -26.14 7.44 -5.32
C GLY A 153 -25.16 8.38 -4.61
N ASP A 154 -24.32 7.88 -3.70
CA ASP A 154 -23.29 8.68 -3.02
C ASP A 154 -22.01 8.83 -3.87
N THR A 155 -21.83 7.94 -4.84
CA THR A 155 -20.60 7.82 -5.62
C THR A 155 -20.85 7.68 -7.12
N GLU A 156 -19.97 8.31 -7.90
CA GLU A 156 -19.97 8.26 -9.37
C GLU A 156 -19.32 6.96 -9.89
N ASN A 157 -18.59 6.24 -9.04
CA ASN A 157 -17.99 4.97 -9.38
C ASN A 157 -18.82 3.80 -8.80
N PRO A 158 -19.64 3.12 -9.60
CA PRO A 158 -20.53 2.06 -9.12
C PRO A 158 -19.78 0.83 -8.58
N PHE A 159 -18.47 0.68 -8.84
CA PHE A 159 -17.68 -0.39 -8.24
C PHE A 159 -17.73 -0.36 -6.70
N TYR A 160 -17.71 0.83 -6.09
CA TYR A 160 -17.71 0.97 -4.63
C TYR A 160 -19.03 0.56 -3.98
N THR A 161 -20.08 0.35 -4.77
CA THR A 161 -21.43 -0.04 -4.32
C THR A 161 -21.92 -1.30 -5.04
N SER A 162 -21.02 -2.02 -5.68
CA SER A 162 -21.34 -3.24 -6.43
C SER A 162 -21.75 -4.40 -5.53
N ASP A 163 -22.55 -5.32 -6.07
CA ASP A 163 -23.06 -6.46 -5.31
C ASP A 163 -21.92 -7.33 -4.74
N GLY A 164 -22.03 -7.64 -3.45
CA GLY A 164 -20.99 -8.36 -2.71
C GLY A 164 -19.76 -7.52 -2.38
N PHE A 165 -19.83 -6.20 -2.53
CA PHE A 165 -18.87 -5.27 -1.96
C PHE A 165 -19.53 -4.29 -0.99
N ARG A 166 -18.78 -3.90 0.05
CA ARG A 166 -19.05 -2.73 0.89
C ARG A 166 -17.77 -1.94 1.04
N PHE A 167 -17.77 -0.68 0.64
CA PHE A 167 -16.62 0.21 0.82
C PHE A 167 -16.95 1.32 1.80
N THR A 168 -16.00 1.65 2.66
CA THR A 168 -16.09 2.89 3.44
C THR A 168 -16.00 4.09 2.52
N THR A 169 -16.54 5.23 2.96
CA THR A 169 -16.14 6.52 2.38
C THR A 169 -14.61 6.69 2.56
N PRO A 170 -13.93 7.53 1.76
CA PRO A 170 -12.53 7.84 1.99
C PRO A 170 -12.27 8.30 3.42
N SER A 171 -11.26 7.72 4.05
CA SER A 171 -10.80 8.11 5.39
C SER A 171 -10.38 9.59 5.41
N ASP A 172 -10.73 10.30 6.48
CA ASP A 172 -10.37 11.71 6.65
C ASP A 172 -8.85 11.90 6.86
N PHE A 173 -8.15 10.85 7.30
CA PHE A 173 -6.71 10.88 7.61
C PHE A 173 -5.83 10.32 6.50
N THR A 174 -6.35 9.42 5.65
CA THR A 174 -5.55 8.77 4.60
C THR A 174 -6.07 9.02 3.19
N CYS A 175 -7.35 9.41 3.07
CA CYS A 175 -8.10 9.46 1.82
C CYS A 175 -8.12 8.11 1.06
N ASN A 176 -7.89 7.00 1.76
CA ASN A 176 -8.03 5.64 1.24
C ASN A 176 -9.37 5.05 1.70
N ARG A 177 -9.81 3.97 1.07
CA ARG A 177 -11.02 3.21 1.43
C ARG A 177 -10.65 1.86 2.03
N VAL A 178 -11.53 1.34 2.88
CA VAL A 178 -11.52 -0.07 3.28
C VAL A 178 -12.75 -0.75 2.68
N GLY A 179 -12.51 -1.79 1.90
CA GLY A 179 -13.54 -2.63 1.29
C GLY A 179 -13.72 -3.94 2.04
N TYR A 180 -14.91 -4.52 1.92
CA TYR A 180 -15.25 -5.85 2.43
C TYR A 180 -15.99 -6.65 1.35
N SER A 181 -15.69 -7.95 1.25
CA SER A 181 -16.37 -8.82 0.30
C SER A 181 -16.34 -10.30 0.76
N PRO A 182 -17.43 -11.06 0.53
CA PRO A 182 -17.45 -12.52 0.68
C PRO A 182 -16.94 -13.25 -0.57
N HIS A 183 -16.67 -12.55 -1.67
CA HIS A 183 -16.27 -13.16 -2.94
C HIS A 183 -14.94 -13.91 -2.85
N ASP A 184 -14.79 -14.92 -3.70
CA ASP A 184 -13.49 -15.56 -3.94
C ASP A 184 -12.75 -14.81 -5.04
N PHE A 185 -11.66 -14.13 -4.69
CA PHE A 185 -10.88 -13.33 -5.64
C PHE A 185 -10.09 -14.20 -6.64
N ASN A 186 -9.91 -15.49 -6.36
CA ASN A 186 -9.36 -16.44 -7.32
C ASN A 186 -10.38 -16.81 -8.40
N ASP A 187 -11.69 -16.73 -8.11
CA ASP A 187 -12.75 -16.75 -9.09
C ASP A 187 -13.09 -15.33 -9.53
N THR A 188 -12.29 -14.81 -10.46
CA THR A 188 -12.42 -13.41 -10.89
C THR A 188 -13.78 -13.07 -11.50
N ASP A 189 -14.53 -14.06 -12.01
CA ASP A 189 -15.85 -13.81 -12.60
C ASP A 189 -16.90 -13.56 -11.50
N SER A 190 -16.69 -14.10 -10.28
CA SER A 190 -17.55 -13.84 -9.12
C SER A 190 -17.53 -12.38 -8.65
N LEU A 191 -16.49 -11.62 -9.01
CA LEU A 191 -16.30 -10.23 -8.59
C LEU A 191 -17.28 -9.25 -9.26
N GLY A 192 -18.04 -9.67 -10.27
CA GLY A 192 -19.07 -8.82 -10.89
C GLY A 192 -18.54 -7.54 -11.52
N LEU A 193 -17.29 -7.53 -12.01
CA LEU A 193 -16.61 -6.32 -12.52
C LEU A 193 -17.08 -5.87 -13.92
N GLY A 194 -18.08 -6.53 -14.49
CA GLY A 194 -18.66 -6.24 -15.81
C GLY A 194 -18.35 -7.31 -16.86
N ASP A 195 -18.40 -6.93 -18.14
CA ASP A 195 -18.23 -7.87 -19.25
C ASP A 195 -16.77 -8.28 -19.41
N ARG A 196 -16.51 -9.57 -19.63
CA ARG A 196 -15.15 -10.09 -19.84
C ARG A 196 -14.52 -9.48 -21.10
N VAL A 197 -13.30 -8.98 -20.96
CA VAL A 197 -12.49 -8.44 -22.06
C VAL A 197 -11.28 -9.34 -22.31
N LEU A 198 -11.09 -9.73 -23.56
CA LEU A 198 -9.90 -10.48 -23.98
C LEU A 198 -8.81 -9.50 -24.42
N LEU A 199 -7.59 -9.74 -23.94
CA LEU A 199 -6.41 -9.05 -24.45
C LEU A 199 -6.17 -9.46 -25.90
N SER A 200 -5.80 -8.51 -26.75
CA SER A 200 -5.37 -8.79 -28.12
C SER A 200 -4.07 -9.61 -28.15
N ASN A 201 -3.79 -10.28 -29.27
CA ASN A 201 -2.52 -11.02 -29.45
C ASN A 201 -1.28 -10.12 -29.23
N THR A 202 -1.36 -8.85 -29.62
CA THR A 202 -0.27 -7.88 -29.43
C THR A 202 -0.06 -7.56 -27.95
N GLU A 203 -1.13 -7.40 -27.19
CA GLU A 203 -1.09 -7.18 -25.74
C GLU A 203 -0.55 -8.42 -25.01
N GLN A 204 -1.06 -9.60 -25.33
CA GLN A 204 -0.57 -10.86 -24.77
C GLN A 204 0.93 -11.03 -25.02
N ALA A 205 1.39 -10.84 -26.25
CA ALA A 205 2.81 -10.93 -26.58
C ALA A 205 3.69 -9.90 -25.85
N ARG A 206 3.15 -8.72 -25.50
CA ARG A 206 3.88 -7.73 -24.67
C ARG A 206 4.03 -8.20 -23.23
N LEU A 207 2.98 -8.76 -22.63
CA LEU A 207 3.02 -9.33 -21.28
C LEU A 207 3.95 -10.56 -21.22
N GLU A 208 3.88 -11.44 -22.21
CA GLU A 208 4.77 -12.61 -22.32
C GLU A 208 6.24 -12.19 -22.38
N ARG A 209 6.59 -11.16 -23.16
CA ARG A 209 7.97 -10.63 -23.19
C ARG A 209 8.40 -10.07 -21.83
N ALA A 210 7.50 -9.41 -21.10
CA ALA A 210 7.81 -8.91 -19.76
C ALA A 210 8.01 -10.07 -18.76
N ALA A 211 7.19 -11.12 -18.82
CA ALA A 211 7.33 -12.32 -18.00
C ALA A 211 8.61 -13.12 -18.35
N ALA A 212 8.93 -13.22 -19.64
CA ALA A 212 10.13 -13.88 -20.14
C ALA A 212 11.39 -13.23 -19.57
N PHE A 213 11.46 -11.89 -19.51
CA PHE A 213 12.58 -11.19 -18.88
C PHE A 213 12.82 -11.68 -17.44
N GLY A 214 11.78 -11.75 -16.60
CA GLY A 214 11.93 -12.21 -15.21
C GLY A 214 12.37 -13.68 -15.09
N THR A 215 11.94 -14.52 -16.04
CA THR A 215 12.29 -15.95 -16.08
C THR A 215 13.72 -16.16 -16.59
N GLU A 216 14.08 -15.54 -17.70
CA GLU A 216 15.39 -15.63 -18.35
C GLU A 216 16.50 -15.05 -17.46
N SER A 217 16.21 -13.94 -16.77
CA SER A 217 17.14 -13.34 -15.80
C SER A 217 17.12 -14.02 -14.43
N ARG A 218 16.19 -14.97 -14.20
CA ARG A 218 16.04 -15.76 -12.96
C ARG A 218 15.70 -14.93 -11.71
N ILE A 219 15.16 -13.72 -11.88
CA ILE A 219 14.68 -12.90 -10.75
C ILE A 219 13.24 -13.21 -10.36
N ALA A 220 12.44 -13.76 -11.27
CA ALA A 220 11.04 -14.09 -11.02
C ALA A 220 10.80 -14.96 -9.77
N PRO A 221 11.51 -16.09 -9.55
CA PRO A 221 11.29 -16.91 -8.36
C PRO A 221 11.74 -16.25 -7.05
N LEU A 222 12.52 -15.17 -7.12
CA LEU A 222 13.04 -14.47 -5.93
C LEU A 222 12.04 -13.45 -5.39
N MET A 223 11.07 -12.99 -6.18
CA MET A 223 10.05 -12.03 -5.76
C MET A 223 8.84 -12.77 -5.20
N LEU A 224 8.59 -12.65 -3.90
CA LEU A 224 7.64 -13.52 -3.19
C LEU A 224 6.22 -12.96 -3.14
N GLY A 225 6.04 -11.66 -2.95
CA GLY A 225 4.72 -11.03 -2.78
C GLY A 225 4.83 -9.67 -2.08
N ILE A 226 3.69 -9.03 -1.81
CA ILE A 226 3.70 -7.76 -1.07
C ILE A 226 3.93 -8.01 0.42
N ASP A 227 5.03 -7.51 0.98
CA ASP A 227 5.33 -7.54 2.42
C ASP A 227 4.47 -6.51 3.16
N HIS A 228 4.45 -5.27 2.66
CA HIS A 228 3.75 -4.18 3.31
C HIS A 228 3.35 -3.03 2.40
N LEU A 229 2.44 -2.21 2.93
CA LEU A 229 1.85 -1.05 2.30
C LEU A 229 2.02 0.17 3.22
N ALA A 230 2.81 1.16 2.79
CA ALA A 230 3.14 2.32 3.60
C ALA A 230 2.44 3.60 3.13
N THR A 231 1.64 4.15 4.02
CA THR A 231 0.85 5.37 3.84
C THR A 231 1.52 6.54 4.54
N ARG A 232 1.60 7.69 3.86
CA ARG A 232 2.04 8.95 4.44
C ARG A 232 0.83 9.84 4.76
N VAL A 233 0.83 10.42 5.96
CA VAL A 233 -0.20 11.32 6.49
C VAL A 233 0.44 12.56 7.10
N LEU A 234 -0.33 13.63 7.38
CA LEU A 234 0.26 14.83 7.98
C LEU A 234 0.71 14.56 9.41
N ALA A 235 1.68 15.35 9.86
CA ALA A 235 2.00 15.40 11.28
C ALA A 235 0.74 15.74 12.11
N GLY A 236 0.53 14.96 13.18
CA GLY A 236 -0.64 15.07 14.05
C GLY A 236 -1.77 14.08 13.74
N GLU A 237 -1.90 13.59 12.50
CA GLU A 237 -3.04 12.73 12.09
C GLU A 237 -2.77 11.23 12.24
N ARG A 238 -1.52 10.86 12.49
CA ARG A 238 -1.04 9.48 12.37
C ARG A 238 -1.64 8.52 13.38
N GLU A 239 -1.75 8.94 14.63
CA GLU A 239 -2.33 8.08 15.67
C GLU A 239 -3.83 7.91 15.43
N ASP A 240 -4.52 8.96 14.98
CA ASP A 240 -5.93 8.88 14.57
C ASP A 240 -6.12 7.97 13.37
N ALA A 241 -5.27 8.08 12.33
CA ALA A 241 -5.31 7.21 11.15
C ALA A 241 -5.13 5.72 11.52
N ILE A 242 -4.23 5.44 12.47
CA ILE A 242 -4.00 4.07 12.95
C ILE A 242 -5.22 3.57 13.73
N LEU A 243 -5.77 4.38 14.65
CA LEU A 243 -6.92 3.96 15.45
C LEU A 243 -8.19 3.79 14.59
N GLU A 244 -8.41 4.66 13.61
CA GLU A 244 -9.49 4.52 12.62
C GLU A 244 -9.33 3.21 11.85
N PHE A 245 -8.14 2.96 11.28
CA PHE A 245 -7.85 1.72 10.56
C PHE A 245 -8.06 0.48 11.43
N LEU A 246 -7.53 0.49 12.65
CA LEU A 246 -7.66 -0.63 13.57
C LEU A 246 -9.12 -0.83 13.99
N THR A 247 -9.98 0.19 14.03
CA THR A 247 -11.41 0.00 14.29
C THR A 247 -12.09 -0.88 13.24
N MET A 248 -11.66 -0.73 11.97
CA MET A 248 -12.27 -1.37 10.81
C MET A 248 -11.78 -2.80 10.55
N VAL A 249 -10.54 -3.11 10.92
CA VAL A 249 -9.92 -4.40 10.59
C VAL A 249 -9.22 -5.05 11.79
N PRO A 250 -9.14 -6.39 11.88
CA PRO A 250 -8.55 -7.11 13.02
C PRO A 250 -7.01 -7.15 12.96
N TYR A 251 -6.39 -6.05 12.55
CA TYR A 251 -4.96 -5.82 12.70
C TYR A 251 -4.64 -5.44 14.15
N TYR A 252 -3.36 -5.47 14.49
CA TYR A 252 -2.83 -4.95 15.75
C TYR A 252 -1.66 -4.02 15.50
N PHE A 253 -1.54 -3.01 16.36
CA PHE A 253 -0.39 -2.12 16.42
C PHE A 253 0.85 -2.91 16.87
N TRP A 254 1.73 -3.23 15.93
CA TRP A 254 2.93 -4.03 16.18
C TRP A 254 4.00 -3.21 16.90
N GLY A 255 4.14 -1.93 16.56
CA GLY A 255 5.20 -1.09 17.10
C GLY A 255 5.48 0.15 16.27
N ALA A 256 6.36 1.00 16.76
CA ALA A 256 6.75 2.23 16.08
C ALA A 256 8.18 2.67 16.38
N TYR A 257 8.83 3.23 15.36
CA TYR A 257 10.19 3.75 15.44
C TYR A 257 10.22 5.25 15.23
N ASN A 258 11.04 5.93 16.02
CA ASN A 258 11.30 7.34 15.81
C ASN A 258 12.58 7.55 14.98
N ILE A 259 12.45 8.34 13.92
CA ILE A 259 13.52 8.65 12.97
C ILE A 259 13.87 10.12 13.14
N PHE A 260 14.58 10.42 14.23
CA PHE A 260 14.88 11.78 14.68
C PHE A 260 15.52 12.64 13.59
N ASP A 261 16.52 12.10 12.88
CA ASP A 261 17.29 12.83 11.87
C ASP A 261 16.46 13.25 10.65
N MET A 262 15.35 12.56 10.40
CA MET A 262 14.40 12.89 9.32
C MET A 262 13.12 13.54 9.81
N ASN A 263 13.06 13.91 11.11
CA ASN A 263 11.86 14.46 11.75
C ASN A 263 10.62 13.62 11.44
N SER A 264 10.76 12.30 11.43
CA SER A 264 9.71 11.38 10.99
C SER A 264 9.58 10.21 11.95
N SER A 265 8.45 9.52 11.89
CA SER A 265 8.30 8.24 12.58
C SER A 265 7.36 7.31 11.85
N THR A 266 7.69 6.03 11.93
CA THR A 266 7.07 4.95 11.15
C THR A 266 6.42 3.96 12.09
N ASN A 267 5.16 3.64 11.82
CA ASN A 267 4.25 2.95 12.74
C ASN A 267 3.64 1.77 12.01
N VAL A 268 3.77 0.58 12.58
CA VAL A 268 3.48 -0.68 11.87
C VAL A 268 2.29 -1.36 12.52
N ASN A 269 1.38 -1.84 11.68
CA ASN A 269 0.27 -2.69 12.07
C ASN A 269 0.34 -4.01 11.30
N ARG A 270 0.18 -5.14 11.99
CA ARG A 270 0.22 -6.48 11.39
C ARG A 270 -1.10 -7.20 11.61
N SER A 271 -1.38 -8.19 10.77
CA SER A 271 -2.51 -9.09 10.98
C SER A 271 -2.10 -10.21 11.93
N GLY A 272 -2.87 -10.42 13.00
CA GLY A 272 -2.67 -11.55 13.93
C GLY A 272 -3.26 -12.86 13.41
N ASN A 273 -3.98 -12.82 12.29
CA ASN A 273 -4.76 -13.93 11.74
C ASN A 273 -4.04 -14.66 10.59
N VAL A 274 -2.82 -14.25 10.26
CA VAL A 274 -1.99 -14.86 9.22
C VAL A 274 -0.61 -15.22 9.78
N ASP A 275 -0.01 -16.25 9.23
CA ASP A 275 1.34 -16.74 9.52
C ASP A 275 2.42 -16.04 8.69
N ASP A 276 2.01 -15.32 7.64
CA ASP A 276 2.87 -14.62 6.70
C ASP A 276 2.21 -13.30 6.29
N ASP A 277 2.96 -12.20 6.40
CA ASP A 277 2.48 -10.85 6.05
C ASP A 277 2.04 -10.80 4.57
N LYS A 278 2.56 -11.62 3.66
CA LYS A 278 2.12 -11.66 2.25
C LYS A 278 0.66 -12.06 2.06
N LYS A 279 0.08 -12.83 3.00
CA LYS A 279 -1.36 -13.18 2.99
C LYS A 279 -2.24 -12.02 3.41
N SER A 280 -1.70 -11.08 4.19
CA SER A 280 -2.39 -9.86 4.60
C SER A 280 -1.35 -8.78 4.92
N PRO A 281 -0.86 -8.03 3.90
CA PRO A 281 0.29 -7.15 4.01
C PRO A 281 0.23 -6.22 5.21
N ALA A 282 1.37 -5.99 5.84
CA ALA A 282 1.45 -5.09 6.97
C ALA A 282 1.12 -3.65 6.54
N LYS A 283 0.52 -2.89 7.45
CA LYS A 283 0.06 -1.52 7.21
C LYS A 283 0.92 -0.55 7.98
N VAL A 284 1.67 0.26 7.23
CA VAL A 284 2.62 1.21 7.77
C VAL A 284 2.07 2.63 7.63
N PHE A 285 2.13 3.41 8.71
CA PHE A 285 1.75 4.82 8.73
C PHE A 285 2.97 5.65 9.12
N THR A 286 3.36 6.55 8.23
CA THR A 286 4.51 7.44 8.43
C THR A 286 4.03 8.87 8.39
N ALA A 287 4.49 9.66 9.36
CA ALA A 287 4.25 11.10 9.41
C ALA A 287 5.47 11.80 9.96
N ASN A 288 5.61 13.07 9.61
CA ASN A 288 6.55 13.92 10.31
C ASN A 288 6.20 14.01 11.81
N ASN A 289 7.20 14.22 12.67
CA ASN A 289 6.98 14.39 14.11
C ASN A 289 6.47 15.80 14.44
N THR A 290 6.88 16.80 13.67
CA THR A 290 6.42 18.17 13.79
C THR A 290 5.74 18.63 12.49
N PRO A 291 4.59 19.32 12.56
CA PRO A 291 3.90 19.83 11.39
C PRO A 291 4.69 20.97 10.75
N SER A 292 4.48 21.17 9.45
CA SER A 292 5.25 22.10 8.62
C SER A 292 5.34 23.53 9.18
N PHE A 293 4.24 24.08 9.71
CA PHE A 293 4.26 25.43 10.28
C PHE A 293 5.07 25.53 11.58
N VAL A 294 5.09 24.49 12.42
CA VAL A 294 5.93 24.45 13.64
C VAL A 294 7.39 24.23 13.27
N ASN A 295 7.64 23.39 12.26
CA ASN A 295 9.00 23.14 11.80
C ASN A 295 9.65 24.37 11.15
N SER A 296 8.89 25.44 10.84
CA SER A 296 9.47 26.73 10.43
C SER A 296 10.44 27.34 11.46
N PHE A 297 10.28 26.99 12.75
CA PHE A 297 11.21 27.38 13.82
C PHE A 297 12.45 26.49 13.90
N ALA A 298 12.25 25.17 13.81
CA ALA A 298 13.29 24.17 14.04
C ALA A 298 14.14 23.87 12.79
N LYS A 299 13.59 24.10 11.59
CA LYS A 299 14.23 23.89 10.28
C LYS A 299 14.81 22.47 10.10
N LEU A 300 14.12 21.47 10.63
CA LEU A 300 14.48 20.06 10.44
C LEU A 300 14.05 19.58 9.04
N PRO A 301 14.59 18.46 8.53
CA PRO A 301 14.07 17.83 7.32
C PRO A 301 12.56 17.57 7.39
N MET A 302 11.85 17.65 6.27
CA MET A 302 10.39 17.37 6.21
C MET A 302 9.95 16.47 5.05
N PRO A 303 10.72 15.43 4.68
CA PRO A 303 10.42 14.65 3.49
C PRO A 303 9.03 13.99 3.52
N THR A 304 8.55 13.57 4.69
CA THR A 304 7.21 12.94 4.81
C THR A 304 6.09 13.99 4.70
N GLU A 305 6.21 15.10 5.42
CA GLU A 305 5.25 16.21 5.36
C GLU A 305 5.20 16.84 3.96
N ASP A 306 6.35 17.07 3.32
CA ASP A 306 6.45 17.64 1.98
C ASP A 306 5.77 16.73 0.95
N PHE A 307 5.97 15.42 1.02
CA PHE A 307 5.21 14.47 0.19
C PHE A 307 3.70 14.65 0.35
N VAL A 308 3.20 14.71 1.59
CA VAL A 308 1.76 14.85 1.85
C VAL A 308 1.25 16.22 1.38
N ARG A 309 2.06 17.27 1.44
CA ARG A 309 1.71 18.59 0.88
C ARG A 309 1.75 18.61 -0.65
N ASN A 310 2.55 17.75 -1.28
CA ASN A 310 2.75 17.73 -2.73
C ASN A 310 1.83 16.75 -3.47
N PHE A 311 1.49 15.64 -2.82
CA PHE A 311 0.63 14.59 -3.35
C PHE A 311 -0.67 14.45 -2.55
N GLY A 312 -0.78 14.95 -1.32
CA GLY A 312 -1.89 14.62 -0.43
C GLY A 312 -1.65 13.34 0.36
N ARG A 313 -2.49 13.10 1.37
CA ARG A 313 -2.45 11.87 2.19
C ARG A 313 -2.74 10.68 1.28
N ARG A 314 -1.86 9.68 1.24
CA ARG A 314 -2.01 8.47 0.39
C ARG A 314 -0.95 7.41 0.69
N LEU A 315 -1.15 6.22 0.12
CA LEU A 315 -0.07 5.23 -0.02
C LEU A 315 1.11 5.82 -0.80
N HIS A 316 2.31 5.64 -0.28
CA HIS A 316 3.56 6.07 -0.89
C HIS A 316 4.28 4.91 -1.58
N HIS A 317 4.36 3.75 -0.93
CA HIS A 317 5.03 2.58 -1.51
C HIS A 317 4.34 1.26 -1.20
N MET A 318 4.58 0.29 -2.08
CA MET A 318 4.31 -1.13 -1.88
C MET A 318 5.66 -1.86 -1.83
N ALA A 319 5.88 -2.68 -0.81
CA ALA A 319 7.11 -3.45 -0.68
C ALA A 319 6.93 -4.87 -1.17
N VAL A 320 7.82 -5.31 -2.05
CA VAL A 320 7.94 -6.70 -2.52
C VAL A 320 9.01 -7.40 -1.72
N GLU A 321 8.64 -8.49 -1.05
CA GLU A 321 9.61 -9.33 -0.37
C GLU A 321 10.46 -10.11 -1.37
N ILE A 322 11.77 -10.07 -1.16
CA ILE A 322 12.77 -10.87 -1.86
C ILE A 322 13.16 -12.05 -0.98
N GLN A 323 13.22 -13.23 -1.59
CA GLN A 323 13.64 -14.46 -0.93
C GLN A 323 15.00 -14.30 -0.26
N ASP A 324 15.07 -14.57 1.04
CA ASP A 324 16.33 -14.62 1.80
C ASP A 324 17.29 -15.64 1.18
N GLY A 325 18.52 -15.21 0.93
CA GLY A 325 19.59 -16.09 0.49
C GLY A 325 20.62 -15.39 -0.40
N ASP A 326 21.61 -16.18 -0.81
CA ASP A 326 22.69 -15.70 -1.64
C ASP A 326 22.54 -16.19 -3.10
N HIS A 327 22.75 -15.26 -4.03
CA HIS A 327 22.92 -15.50 -5.44
C HIS A 327 24.41 -15.65 -5.80
N GLY A 328 24.71 -16.57 -6.72
CA GLY A 328 26.05 -16.75 -7.27
C GLY A 328 27.12 -16.95 -6.19
N ALA A 329 28.12 -16.07 -6.16
CA ALA A 329 29.29 -16.17 -5.27
C ALA A 329 29.12 -15.48 -3.91
N GLY A 330 27.88 -15.32 -3.42
CA GLY A 330 27.58 -14.67 -2.13
C GLY A 330 26.95 -13.27 -2.24
N GLU A 331 26.44 -12.88 -3.41
CA GLU A 331 25.65 -11.64 -3.57
C GLU A 331 24.27 -11.87 -2.94
N LYS A 332 23.69 -10.92 -2.21
CA LYS A 332 22.33 -11.12 -1.67
C LYS A 332 21.30 -11.08 -2.79
N ASN A 333 20.23 -11.86 -2.66
CA ASN A 333 19.20 -11.95 -3.70
C ASN A 333 18.60 -10.57 -4.03
N VAL A 334 18.41 -9.68 -3.06
CA VAL A 334 17.93 -8.31 -3.31
C VAL A 334 18.91 -7.49 -4.15
N ASP A 335 20.22 -7.64 -3.95
CA ASP A 335 21.21 -6.94 -4.77
C ASP A 335 21.13 -7.45 -6.22
N PHE A 336 21.11 -8.77 -6.39
CA PHE A 336 21.01 -9.41 -7.70
C PHE A 336 19.75 -8.96 -8.46
N VAL A 337 18.59 -9.00 -7.80
CA VAL A 337 17.31 -8.55 -8.39
C VAL A 337 17.38 -7.08 -8.79
N VAL A 338 17.86 -6.21 -7.90
CA VAL A 338 17.93 -4.77 -8.14
C VAL A 338 18.90 -4.42 -9.25
N ASN A 339 20.08 -5.06 -9.29
CA ASN A 339 21.07 -4.86 -10.36
C ASN A 339 20.50 -5.30 -11.71
N THR A 340 19.84 -6.46 -11.76
CA THR A 340 19.18 -6.96 -12.96
C THR A 340 18.07 -6.01 -13.46
N LEU A 341 17.29 -5.44 -12.55
CA LEU A 341 16.26 -4.44 -12.89
C LEU A 341 16.86 -3.12 -13.37
N LYS A 342 17.98 -2.67 -12.78
CA LYS A 342 18.73 -1.49 -13.24
C LYS A 342 19.25 -1.68 -14.67
N ASP A 343 19.81 -2.85 -14.97
CA ASP A 343 20.28 -3.19 -16.32
C ASP A 343 19.14 -3.21 -17.34
N LYS A 344 17.92 -3.54 -16.89
CA LYS A 344 16.69 -3.42 -17.70
C LYS A 344 16.19 -1.99 -17.87
N GLY A 345 16.73 -1.03 -17.13
CA GLY A 345 16.38 0.39 -17.17
C GLY A 345 15.39 0.85 -16.10
N VAL A 346 15.12 0.04 -15.07
CA VAL A 346 14.29 0.45 -13.92
C VAL A 346 15.09 1.43 -13.04
N PRO A 347 14.60 2.66 -12.83
CA PRO A 347 15.31 3.63 -12.01
C PRO A 347 15.06 3.42 -10.51
N PHE A 348 16.09 3.67 -9.69
CA PHE A 348 16.04 3.58 -8.23
C PHE A 348 16.47 4.91 -7.59
N LEU A 349 16.01 5.16 -6.37
CA LEU A 349 16.29 6.40 -5.64
C LEU A 349 17.69 6.44 -5.01
N ALA A 350 18.26 5.28 -4.70
CA ALA A 350 19.54 5.17 -4.00
C ALA A 350 20.28 3.87 -4.34
N HIS A 351 21.29 3.54 -3.51
CA HIS A 351 21.86 2.21 -3.41
C HIS A 351 21.04 1.35 -2.43
N VAL A 352 21.22 0.04 -2.46
CA VAL A 352 20.60 -0.86 -1.48
C VAL A 352 21.20 -0.55 -0.10
N VAL A 353 20.34 -0.36 0.89
CA VAL A 353 20.73 -0.03 2.27
C VAL A 353 20.49 -1.23 3.20
N GLY A 354 21.22 -1.24 4.32
CA GLY A 354 21.21 -2.34 5.28
C GLY A 354 22.27 -3.39 4.99
N GLU A 355 22.36 -4.38 5.88
CA GLU A 355 23.32 -5.47 5.79
C GLU A 355 22.61 -6.79 6.08
N CYS A 356 23.08 -7.87 5.45
CA CYS A 356 22.68 -9.23 5.76
C CYS A 356 23.95 -10.05 5.95
N LYS A 357 24.51 -10.00 7.16
CA LYS A 357 25.71 -10.74 7.57
C LYS A 357 25.30 -12.11 8.13
N ASP A 358 25.71 -12.48 9.34
CA ASP A 358 25.39 -13.77 9.96
C ASP A 358 24.22 -13.70 10.97
N ASP A 359 23.76 -12.49 11.31
CA ASP A 359 22.70 -12.23 12.28
C ASP A 359 21.40 -11.73 11.61
N PRO A 360 20.22 -11.92 12.24
CA PRO A 360 18.94 -11.41 11.74
C PRO A 360 18.99 -9.91 11.46
N ASN A 361 18.76 -9.54 10.19
CA ASN A 361 18.80 -8.15 9.72
C ASN A 361 18.00 -8.05 8.40
N LEU A 362 18.07 -6.91 7.71
CA LEU A 362 17.35 -6.70 6.46
C LEU A 362 18.10 -5.76 5.50
N LYS A 363 17.86 -5.97 4.21
CA LYS A 363 18.33 -5.10 3.12
C LYS A 363 17.16 -4.60 2.30
N GLN A 364 17.20 -3.32 1.90
CA GLN A 364 16.07 -2.69 1.20
C GLN A 364 16.51 -1.61 0.22
N ILE A 365 15.62 -1.29 -0.72
CA ILE A 365 15.77 -0.16 -1.63
C ILE A 365 14.42 0.27 -2.20
N PHE A 366 14.29 1.57 -2.50
CA PHE A 366 13.17 2.13 -3.25
C PHE A 366 13.49 2.32 -4.73
N SER A 367 12.58 1.87 -5.60
CA SER A 367 12.51 2.36 -6.98
C SER A 367 12.18 3.85 -7.01
N LYS A 368 12.34 4.52 -8.15
CA LYS A 368 11.60 5.78 -8.37
C LYS A 368 10.10 5.53 -8.46
N HIS A 369 9.32 6.58 -8.34
CA HIS A 369 7.88 6.56 -8.59
C HIS A 369 7.57 5.98 -9.98
N SER A 370 6.64 5.03 -10.02
CA SER A 370 6.01 4.58 -11.25
C SER A 370 5.36 5.76 -11.95
N LYS A 371 5.57 5.87 -13.27
CA LYS A 371 4.91 6.87 -14.11
C LYS A 371 3.43 6.56 -14.33
N HIS A 372 2.96 5.39 -13.90
CA HIS A 372 1.59 4.93 -14.12
C HIS A 372 0.77 4.90 -12.85
N THR A 373 1.38 4.61 -11.69
CA THR A 373 0.68 4.49 -10.41
C THR A 373 1.04 5.58 -9.40
N LEU A 374 2.10 6.35 -9.65
CA LEU A 374 2.72 7.26 -8.67
C LEU A 374 3.18 6.57 -7.38
N LEU A 375 3.33 5.25 -7.38
CA LEU A 375 3.83 4.50 -6.23
C LEU A 375 5.30 4.14 -6.43
N ILE A 376 6.03 4.09 -5.32
CA ILE A 376 7.33 3.45 -5.24
C ILE A 376 7.14 1.95 -5.03
N THR A 377 7.96 1.15 -5.69
CA THR A 377 8.16 -0.26 -5.34
C THR A 377 9.39 -0.36 -4.44
N GLU A 378 9.20 -0.82 -3.22
CA GLU A 378 10.31 -1.22 -2.36
C GLU A 378 10.64 -2.69 -2.63
N TYR A 379 11.93 -3.03 -2.59
CA TYR A 379 12.38 -4.41 -2.52
C TYR A 379 13.03 -4.63 -1.16
N ILE A 380 12.58 -5.66 -0.43
CA ILE A 380 13.05 -5.96 0.93
C ILE A 380 13.45 -7.43 1.03
N GLU A 381 14.66 -7.71 1.51
CA GLU A 381 15.10 -9.05 1.90
C GLU A 381 15.25 -9.09 3.42
N ARG A 382 14.48 -9.98 4.07
CA ARG A 382 14.52 -10.21 5.52
C ARG A 382 15.43 -11.40 5.82
N CYS A 383 16.63 -11.13 6.29
CA CYS A 383 17.68 -12.13 6.40
C CYS A 383 17.68 -12.84 7.75
N HIS A 384 17.98 -14.14 7.74
CA HIS A 384 18.14 -14.98 8.93
C HIS A 384 16.93 -14.91 9.87
N LYS A 385 15.71 -14.96 9.30
CA LYS A 385 14.44 -14.92 10.03
C LYS A 385 14.25 -13.64 10.87
N TYR A 386 14.68 -12.51 10.34
CA TYR A 386 14.46 -11.22 10.98
C TYR A 386 12.97 -10.95 11.22
N ASP A 387 12.57 -10.96 12.50
CA ASP A 387 11.20 -10.73 12.97
C ASP A 387 10.92 -9.24 13.31
N GLY A 388 11.89 -8.36 13.06
CA GLY A 388 11.64 -6.91 13.11
C GLY A 388 10.95 -6.42 11.84
N PHE A 389 10.71 -5.12 11.74
CA PHE A 389 10.09 -4.54 10.54
C PHE A 389 11.06 -3.68 9.73
N PHE A 390 11.82 -2.81 10.40
CA PHE A 390 12.85 -1.96 9.81
C PHE A 390 14.02 -1.76 10.78
N THR A 391 15.17 -1.35 10.26
CA THR A 391 16.23 -0.72 11.06
C THR A 391 16.11 0.80 10.93
N LYS A 392 16.45 1.54 12.00
CA LYS A 392 16.35 3.02 11.99
C LYS A 392 17.20 3.64 10.89
N ASP A 393 18.41 3.12 10.69
CA ASP A 393 19.36 3.63 9.70
C ASP A 393 18.82 3.43 8.28
N ASN A 394 18.22 2.28 7.98
CA ASN A 394 17.60 2.04 6.67
C ASN A 394 16.44 3.01 6.42
N VAL A 395 15.54 3.19 7.40
CA VAL A 395 14.40 4.11 7.25
C VAL A 395 14.88 5.55 7.06
N ALA A 396 15.90 5.99 7.81
CA ALA A 396 16.47 7.33 7.66
C ALA A 396 17.03 7.55 6.25
N ALA A 397 17.82 6.60 5.74
CA ALA A 397 18.41 6.69 4.40
C ALA A 397 17.36 6.68 3.28
N LEU A 398 16.38 5.78 3.35
CA LEU A 398 15.29 5.69 2.37
C LEU A 398 14.39 6.93 2.39
N THR A 399 14.09 7.45 3.58
CA THR A 399 13.28 8.66 3.76
C THR A 399 13.98 9.90 3.19
N ALA A 400 15.30 10.01 3.39
CA ALA A 400 16.10 11.07 2.79
C ALA A 400 16.09 11.00 1.26
N ALA A 401 16.29 9.81 0.69
CA ALA A 401 16.35 9.60 -0.75
C ALA A 401 15.00 9.91 -1.44
N ALA A 402 13.88 9.43 -0.87
CA ALA A 402 12.55 9.78 -1.36
C ALA A 402 12.28 11.29 -1.27
N GLY A 403 12.62 11.89 -0.13
CA GLY A 403 12.46 13.32 0.10
C GLY A 403 13.14 14.22 -0.92
N GLN A 404 14.28 13.80 -1.49
CA GLN A 404 14.99 14.55 -2.52
C GLN A 404 14.30 14.47 -3.90
N ASP A 405 13.73 13.32 -4.26
CA ASP A 405 13.04 13.10 -5.54
C ASP A 405 11.63 13.72 -5.55
N GLU A 406 11.01 13.85 -4.38
CA GLU A 406 9.63 14.33 -4.18
C GLU A 406 9.53 15.84 -3.96
N GLN A 407 10.65 16.56 -4.04
CA GLN A 407 10.66 18.00 -3.81
C GLN A 407 9.89 18.74 -4.90
N TYR A 408 8.89 19.50 -4.49
CA TYR A 408 8.25 20.49 -5.35
C TYR A 408 8.91 21.85 -5.14
N GLN A 409 9.72 22.27 -6.12
CA GLN A 409 10.21 23.65 -6.16
C GLN A 409 9.02 24.56 -6.46
N HIS A 410 8.56 25.30 -5.46
CA HIS A 410 7.63 26.39 -5.70
C HIS A 410 8.37 27.38 -6.59
N GLY A 411 7.82 27.68 -7.78
CA GLY A 411 8.29 28.83 -8.55
C GLY A 411 8.30 30.03 -7.62
N HIS A 412 9.38 30.82 -7.63
CA HIS A 412 9.47 32.04 -6.85
C HIS A 412 8.22 32.89 -7.17
N VAL A 413 7.26 32.95 -6.25
CA VAL A 413 6.02 33.74 -6.41
C VAL A 413 6.32 35.23 -6.25
N PHE A 414 7.59 35.60 -6.06
CA PHE A 414 8.09 36.96 -6.04
C PHE A 414 9.42 37.03 -6.79
N ASP A 415 9.35 36.93 -8.12
CA ASP A 415 10.34 37.55 -9.02
C ASP A 415 9.68 38.74 -9.72
#